data_AF-A0A5A7QMD9-F1
#
_entry.id   AF-A0A5A7QMD9-F1
#
_cell.length_a   1.000
_cell.length_b   1.000
_cell.length_c   1.000
_cell.angle_alpha   90.00
_cell.angle_beta   90.00
_cell.angle_gamma   90.00
#
_symmetry.space_group_name_H-M   'P 1'
#
loop_
_entity.id
_entity.type
_entity.pdbx_description
1 polymer ?
#
loop_
_entity_poly.entity_id
_entity_poly.type
_entity_poly.pdbx_seq_one_letter_code
_entity_poly.pdbx_strand_id
1 'polypeptide(L)'
;MAQFGHVSAVSLSNQNNTASILSRHSARRHGLSFAGSNSFGHKLRISDARAFLSRSKRKLSVLKVVCIDYPRPELDNTINFLEAAYLSTSFLSSPRPEKPLEVVIAGADAGHKPILLEARDVLGGKVAAWKDDEGDWYETGLHIFFGAYPNVQSLFRELGINDRLQWKEHSMIFAMPNKPGQFSRFDFPEVLPAPINGIWAILKNNEMLTWPEKVKFAIGLLPAILGGQSYVEAQDGITVQDWMRKQGVPDRVTKEVFIAMSKALNFINPDELSMQCILIALNRFLQEKNGSKMAFLDGNPPERLCMPIVDHIRHRGGEVRLNSRIQKIELNEDKSVKSFVLNDGNVIKGDAYVFATPVDILKLLLPDDWKEIQYFTKLEKLVGVPVINVHIWFDRKLKNTYDHLLFSRSPLLSVYADMSVTCKEYYNPNQSMLELVFAPAEEWISRSNEEIIEATMKELAKLFPDEISADQSKAKILKYHIVKTPRSVYKTVPGSEPCRPLQKSPIEGFYLAGDYTKQKYLASMEGAVLSGKLCAQAIVKDYESLASKEQKKLAEATIA
;
A
#
# COMPACT_ATOMS: atom_id res chain seq x y z
N MET A 1 16.94 26.84 29.49
CA MET A 1 15.70 27.01 30.28
C MET A 1 14.70 27.81 29.46
N ALA A 2 13.75 27.13 28.84
CA ALA A 2 12.55 27.71 28.27
C ALA A 2 11.43 26.71 28.56
N GLN A 3 10.40 27.17 29.26
CA GLN A 3 9.31 26.36 29.79
C GLN A 3 8.40 25.87 28.67
N PHE A 4 8.04 24.59 28.79
CA PHE A 4 7.01 23.93 28.00
C PHE A 4 5.64 24.57 28.22
N GLY A 5 4.92 24.81 27.12
CA GLY A 5 3.50 25.15 27.10
C GLY A 5 2.84 24.52 25.89
N HIS A 6 2.24 23.35 26.07
CA HIS A 6 1.34 22.73 25.09
C HIS A 6 -0.04 23.40 25.17
N VAL A 7 -0.54 23.94 24.06
CA VAL A 7 -1.98 24.16 23.84
C VAL A 7 -2.30 23.97 22.35
N SER A 8 -3.03 22.90 22.03
CA SER A 8 -3.72 22.74 20.74
C SER A 8 -5.19 23.09 20.94
N ALA A 9 -5.62 24.24 20.41
CA ALA A 9 -7.02 24.54 20.07
C ALA A 9 -7.06 25.87 19.31
N VAL A 10 -7.16 25.83 17.98
CA VAL A 10 -7.45 27.03 17.17
C VAL A 10 -8.97 27.12 16.99
N SER A 11 -9.57 28.13 17.61
CA SER A 11 -10.96 28.54 17.38
C SER A 11 -10.95 29.66 16.34
N LEU A 12 -11.44 29.38 15.13
CA LEU A 12 -11.75 30.41 14.13
C LEU A 12 -13.03 31.14 14.56
N SER A 13 -12.92 32.44 14.81
CA SER A 13 -14.09 33.31 14.98
C SER A 13 -14.06 34.43 13.94
N ASN A 14 -15.24 34.64 13.36
CA ASN A 14 -15.55 35.54 12.27
C ASN A 14 -15.16 37.01 12.53
N GLN A 15 -14.82 37.67 11.43
CA GLN A 15 -14.71 39.11 11.25
C GLN A 15 -15.88 39.87 11.89
N ASN A 16 -15.59 41.03 12.49
CA ASN A 16 -16.26 42.28 12.14
C ASN A 16 -15.61 43.52 12.77
N ASN A 17 -15.49 44.54 11.92
CA ASN A 17 -15.47 45.98 12.15
C ASN A 17 -14.38 46.62 13.02
N THR A 18 -13.45 47.22 12.29
CA THR A 18 -12.63 48.38 12.64
C THR A 18 -13.47 49.55 13.16
N ALA A 19 -13.14 50.02 14.37
CA ALA A 19 -13.34 51.41 14.78
C ALA A 19 -12.14 51.82 15.64
N SER A 20 -11.40 52.81 15.14
CA SER A 20 -10.26 53.48 15.77
C SER A 20 -10.66 54.22 17.05
N ILE A 21 -9.81 54.21 18.08
CA ILE A 21 -9.53 55.36 18.97
C ILE A 21 -8.15 55.16 19.62
N LEU A 22 -7.33 56.21 19.50
CA LEU A 22 -6.02 56.40 20.11
C LEU A 22 -6.14 56.84 21.58
N SER A 23 -5.21 56.39 22.44
CA SER A 23 -4.35 57.22 23.33
C SER A 23 -3.80 56.34 24.49
N ARG A 24 -2.47 56.17 24.59
CA ARG A 24 -1.47 56.89 25.42
C ARG A 24 -1.31 56.41 26.87
N HIS A 25 -0.05 56.04 27.17
CA HIS A 25 0.67 56.10 28.46
C HIS A 25 0.17 55.18 29.61
N SER A 26 1.00 54.69 30.54
CA SER A 26 2.44 54.62 30.76
C SER A 26 2.69 53.64 31.93
N ALA A 27 3.96 53.20 32.08
CA ALA A 27 4.66 52.87 33.32
C ALA A 27 4.03 51.85 34.33
N ARG A 28 4.59 50.65 34.48
CA ARG A 28 5.76 50.24 35.31
C ARG A 28 5.45 49.91 36.79
N ARG A 29 5.91 48.70 37.17
CA ARG A 29 6.44 48.21 38.46
C ARG A 29 5.53 47.38 39.39
N HIS A 30 5.88 46.09 39.42
CA HIS A 30 6.25 45.24 40.57
C HIS A 30 5.75 45.58 41.99
N GLY A 31 5.22 44.54 42.64
CA GLY A 31 5.17 44.40 44.09
C GLY A 31 4.56 43.06 44.51
N LEU A 32 5.40 42.06 44.72
CA LEU A 32 5.07 40.81 45.43
C LEU A 32 5.01 41.09 46.94
N SER A 33 3.99 40.57 47.64
CA SER A 33 4.16 40.07 49.01
C SER A 33 3.03 39.11 49.41
N PHE A 34 3.43 37.92 49.84
CA PHE A 34 2.62 36.97 50.60
C PHE A 34 2.57 37.38 52.07
N ALA A 35 1.42 37.23 52.72
CA ALA A 35 1.32 36.91 54.14
C ALA A 35 -0.04 36.24 54.40
N GLY A 36 0.00 35.04 54.97
CA GLY A 36 -1.19 34.31 55.40
C GLY A 36 -1.67 34.75 56.78
N SER A 37 -2.94 34.49 57.05
CA SER A 37 -3.44 34.08 58.37
C SER A 37 -4.90 33.66 58.27
N ASN A 38 -5.18 32.50 58.86
CA ASN A 38 -6.52 31.98 59.09
C ASN A 38 -7.21 32.81 60.19
N SER A 39 -8.52 33.07 60.04
CA SER A 39 -9.56 32.45 60.88
C SER A 39 -10.83 33.30 61.00
N PHE A 40 -11.91 32.57 61.32
CA PHE A 40 -13.22 32.95 61.84
C PHE A 40 -14.25 33.55 60.89
N GLY A 41 -15.30 32.74 60.70
CA GLY A 41 -16.46 33.06 59.93
C GLY A 41 -17.41 34.01 60.63
N HIS A 42 -18.14 34.75 59.81
CA HIS A 42 -19.44 35.29 60.15
C HIS A 42 -20.40 35.03 58.99
N LYS A 43 -21.51 34.37 59.30
CA LYS A 43 -22.67 34.23 58.42
C LYS A 43 -23.24 35.61 58.13
N LEU A 44 -23.24 36.01 56.86
CA LEU A 44 -24.04 37.10 56.34
C LEU A 44 -25.07 36.52 55.37
N ARG A 45 -26.33 36.51 55.82
CA ARG A 45 -27.52 36.31 54.99
C ARG A 45 -27.68 37.57 54.15
N ILE A 46 -27.65 37.45 52.83
CA ILE A 46 -28.12 38.48 51.91
C ILE A 46 -29.16 37.86 50.97
N SER A 47 -30.21 38.65 50.79
CA SER A 47 -31.50 38.42 50.16
C SER A 47 -31.45 38.01 48.69
N ASP A 48 -32.47 37.22 48.32
CA ASP A 48 -32.85 36.83 46.96
C ASP A 48 -32.85 38.00 45.96
N ALA A 49 -32.03 37.87 44.92
CA ALA A 49 -32.24 38.49 43.63
C ALA A 49 -32.27 37.38 42.57
N ARG A 50 -33.43 37.21 41.93
CA ARG A 50 -33.66 36.24 40.85
C ARG A 50 -32.71 36.51 39.67
N ALA A 51 -31.60 35.78 39.62
CA ALA A 51 -30.79 35.67 38.41
C ALA A 51 -31.32 34.50 37.57
N PHE A 52 -31.99 34.83 36.45
CA PHE A 52 -32.26 33.86 35.38
C PHE A 52 -30.92 33.39 34.81
N LEU A 53 -30.42 32.26 35.29
CA LEU A 53 -29.31 31.54 34.65
C LEU A 53 -29.86 30.91 33.37
N SER A 54 -29.72 31.62 32.24
CA SER A 54 -29.82 30.97 30.93
C SER A 54 -28.68 29.95 30.87
N ARG A 55 -29.02 28.65 30.96
CA ARG A 55 -28.11 27.56 30.65
C ARG A 55 -27.75 27.68 29.18
N SER A 56 -26.62 28.34 28.90
CA SER A 56 -25.97 28.26 27.60
C SER A 56 -25.67 26.78 27.34
N LYS A 57 -26.48 26.16 26.46
CA LYS A 57 -26.15 24.86 25.88
C LYS A 57 -24.80 25.07 25.20
N ARG A 58 -23.72 24.60 25.82
CA ARG A 58 -22.44 24.40 25.12
C ARG A 58 -22.79 23.53 23.91
N LYS A 59 -22.85 24.14 22.73
CA LYS A 59 -22.83 23.41 21.47
C LYS A 59 -21.57 22.55 21.54
N LEU A 60 -21.73 21.25 21.75
CA LEU A 60 -20.69 20.28 21.44
C LEU A 60 -20.30 20.56 20.00
N SER A 61 -19.11 21.13 19.80
CA SER A 61 -18.54 21.26 18.47
C SER A 61 -18.48 19.84 17.90
N VAL A 62 -19.23 19.59 16.84
CA VAL A 62 -19.15 18.33 16.11
C VAL A 62 -17.71 18.24 15.63
N LEU A 63 -16.93 17.29 16.15
CA LEU A 63 -15.59 17.02 15.67
C LEU A 63 -15.73 16.69 14.18
N LYS A 64 -15.21 17.58 13.33
CA LYS A 64 -15.22 17.38 11.88
C LYS A 64 -13.95 16.62 11.53
N VAL A 65 -14.08 15.40 11.01
CA VAL A 65 -12.97 14.69 10.40
C VAL A 65 -12.63 15.44 9.10
N VAL A 66 -11.38 15.85 8.96
CA VAL A 66 -10.88 16.58 7.79
C VAL A 66 -9.75 15.76 7.20
N CYS A 67 -9.66 15.71 5.87
CA CYS A 67 -8.50 15.19 5.16
C CYS A 67 -7.29 16.07 5.53
N ILE A 68 -6.28 15.49 6.17
CA ILE A 68 -5.04 16.16 6.57
C ILE A 68 -3.90 15.47 5.82
N ASP A 69 -3.24 16.22 4.94
CA ASP A 69 -1.99 15.78 4.33
C ASP A 69 -0.85 16.01 5.33
N TYR A 70 -0.27 14.93 5.87
CA TYR A 70 0.94 15.03 6.69
C TYR A 70 2.16 15.30 5.80
N PRO A 71 3.19 16.01 6.30
CA PRO A 71 4.41 16.22 5.55
C PRO A 71 5.03 14.89 5.11
N ARG A 72 5.59 14.87 3.90
CA ARG A 72 6.41 13.74 3.41
C ARG A 72 7.49 13.44 4.45
N PRO A 73 7.58 12.19 4.96
CA PRO A 73 8.59 11.84 5.94
C PRO A 73 10.00 11.96 5.35
N GLU A 74 10.98 12.19 6.22
CA GLU A 74 12.39 12.08 5.85
C GLU A 74 12.72 10.61 5.57
N LEU A 75 12.90 10.27 4.29
CA LEU A 75 13.19 8.91 3.80
C LEU A 75 14.55 8.82 3.07
N ASP A 76 15.07 9.95 2.61
CA ASP A 76 16.09 9.98 1.55
C ASP A 76 17.50 9.53 2.03
N ASN A 77 17.70 9.39 3.35
CA ASN A 77 18.98 9.03 3.97
C ASN A 77 19.07 7.55 4.40
N THR A 78 18.09 6.70 4.10
CA THR A 78 18.17 5.27 4.44
C THR A 78 18.99 4.50 3.40
N ILE A 79 19.67 3.42 3.82
CA ILE A 79 20.49 2.58 2.93
C ILE A 79 19.67 2.07 1.74
N ASN A 80 18.46 1.59 1.99
CA ASN A 80 17.56 1.09 0.94
C ASN A 80 17.18 2.18 -0.07
N PHE A 81 17.05 3.43 0.38
CA PHE A 81 16.78 4.56 -0.48
C PHE A 81 17.98 4.93 -1.36
N LEU A 82 19.18 4.94 -0.76
CA LEU A 82 20.43 5.16 -1.49
C LEU A 82 20.67 4.07 -2.54
N GLU A 83 20.40 2.80 -2.22
CA GLU A 83 20.47 1.69 -3.18
C GLU A 83 19.49 1.89 -4.35
N ALA A 84 18.24 2.27 -4.07
CA ALA A 84 17.25 2.51 -5.11
C ALA A 84 17.61 3.72 -5.99
N ALA A 85 18.14 4.80 -5.39
CA ALA A 85 18.61 5.98 -6.10
C ALA A 85 19.84 5.67 -6.96
N TYR A 86 20.77 4.86 -6.45
CA TYR A 86 21.92 4.38 -7.21
C TYR A 86 21.49 3.55 -8.42
N LEU A 87 20.53 2.62 -8.22
CA LEU A 87 19.97 1.82 -9.32
C LEU A 87 19.34 2.72 -10.38
N SER A 88 18.52 3.70 -10.00
CA SER A 88 17.95 4.68 -10.94
C SER A 88 19.03 5.48 -11.69
N THR A 89 20.03 5.99 -10.96
CA THR A 89 21.12 6.79 -11.54
C THR A 89 21.95 5.96 -12.51
N SER A 90 22.12 4.66 -12.24
CA SER A 90 22.87 3.77 -13.12
C SER A 90 22.31 3.78 -14.56
N PHE A 91 20.98 3.82 -14.73
CA PHE A 91 20.34 3.90 -16.05
C PHE A 91 20.56 5.24 -16.77
N LEU A 92 20.72 6.34 -16.01
CA LEU A 92 21.02 7.65 -16.58
C LEU A 92 22.48 7.73 -17.04
N SER A 93 23.38 7.09 -16.30
CA SER A 93 24.82 7.05 -16.59
C SER A 93 25.25 5.96 -17.56
N SER A 94 24.39 4.97 -17.83
CA SER A 94 24.69 3.90 -18.78
C SER A 94 24.94 4.47 -20.18
N PRO A 95 25.94 3.98 -20.93
CA PRO A 95 26.17 4.38 -22.31
C PRO A 95 24.87 4.20 -23.11
N ARG A 96 24.43 5.27 -23.77
CA ARG A 96 23.29 5.18 -24.69
C ARG A 96 23.79 4.48 -25.95
N PRO A 97 23.18 3.37 -26.36
CA PRO A 97 23.63 2.66 -27.54
C PRO A 97 23.43 3.53 -28.79
N GLU A 98 24.37 3.47 -29.73
CA GLU A 98 24.25 4.17 -31.02
C GLU A 98 23.00 3.70 -31.80
N LYS A 99 22.59 2.45 -31.59
CA LYS A 99 21.36 1.86 -32.14
C LYS A 99 20.48 1.33 -30.99
N PRO A 100 19.33 1.96 -30.69
CA PRO A 100 18.46 1.51 -29.62
C PRO A 100 17.79 0.18 -29.98
N LEU A 101 17.76 -0.76 -29.03
CA LEU A 101 16.99 -2.00 -29.18
C LEU A 101 15.48 -1.71 -29.15
N GLU A 102 14.72 -2.40 -29.98
CA GLU A 102 13.27 -2.49 -29.85
C GLU A 102 12.93 -3.56 -28.81
N VAL A 103 12.53 -3.12 -27.62
CA VAL A 103 12.16 -4.02 -26.52
C VAL A 103 10.64 -4.15 -26.51
N VAL A 104 10.12 -5.33 -26.86
CA VAL A 104 8.69 -5.60 -26.80
C VAL A 104 8.35 -6.04 -25.38
N ILE A 105 7.58 -5.22 -24.69
CA ILE A 105 7.26 -5.42 -23.29
C ILE A 105 5.77 -5.69 -23.17
N ALA A 106 5.42 -6.83 -22.62
CA ALA A 106 4.12 -6.97 -21.97
C ALA A 106 4.20 -6.27 -20.58
N GLY A 107 4.55 -4.97 -20.53
CA GLY A 107 4.90 -4.22 -19.30
C GLY A 107 5.77 -2.93 -19.42
N ALA A 108 6.43 -2.51 -18.34
CA ALA A 108 7.10 -1.21 -18.19
C ALA A 108 8.53 -1.05 -18.80
N ASP A 109 8.96 0.21 -19.01
CA ASP A 109 10.14 0.75 -19.72
C ASP A 109 11.53 0.19 -19.31
N ALA A 110 12.44 0.08 -20.30
CA ALA A 110 13.83 -0.37 -20.15
C ALA A 110 14.89 0.63 -20.66
N GLY A 111 14.53 1.91 -20.92
CA GLY A 111 15.50 2.94 -21.33
C GLY A 111 16.01 2.80 -22.78
N HIS A 112 15.43 1.88 -23.55
CA HIS A 112 15.56 1.75 -24.99
C HIS A 112 14.28 2.30 -25.65
N LYS A 113 13.86 1.75 -26.81
CA LYS A 113 12.56 2.08 -27.41
C LYS A 113 11.56 0.98 -27.03
N PRO A 114 10.88 1.07 -25.86
CA PRO A 114 9.94 0.04 -25.45
C PRO A 114 8.67 0.08 -26.30
N ILE A 115 8.11 -1.09 -26.63
CA ILE A 115 6.74 -1.24 -27.14
C ILE A 115 5.95 -1.95 -26.06
N LEU A 116 5.23 -1.18 -25.24
CA LEU A 116 4.40 -1.68 -24.14
C LEU A 116 3.01 -2.08 -24.65
N LEU A 117 2.66 -3.35 -24.45
CA LEU A 117 1.40 -3.96 -24.89
C LEU A 117 0.55 -4.35 -23.67
N GLU A 118 -0.53 -3.62 -23.41
CA GLU A 118 -1.51 -3.91 -22.35
C GLU A 118 -2.75 -4.60 -22.96
N ALA A 119 -3.18 -5.69 -22.33
CA ALA A 119 -4.24 -6.53 -22.86
C ALA A 119 -5.64 -5.92 -22.70
N ARG A 120 -5.85 -5.03 -21.73
CA ARG A 120 -7.12 -4.35 -21.46
C ARG A 120 -7.12 -2.93 -22.02
N ASP A 121 -8.25 -2.26 -21.89
CA ASP A 121 -8.46 -0.83 -22.15
C ASP A 121 -8.07 0.07 -20.96
N VAL A 122 -7.45 -0.50 -19.92
CA VAL A 122 -7.08 0.20 -18.68
C VAL A 122 -5.66 -0.16 -18.23
N LEU A 123 -4.92 0.84 -17.77
CA LEU A 123 -3.55 0.70 -17.25
C LEU A 123 -3.52 0.20 -15.81
N GLY A 124 -2.35 -0.31 -15.38
CA GLY A 124 -2.05 -0.57 -13.97
C GLY A 124 -2.26 -2.00 -13.48
N GLY A 125 -2.91 -2.87 -14.26
CA GLY A 125 -3.06 -4.27 -13.87
C GLY A 125 -3.86 -4.41 -12.56
N LYS A 126 -3.18 -4.84 -11.49
CA LYS A 126 -3.75 -5.00 -10.14
C LYS A 126 -4.01 -3.68 -9.42
N VAL A 127 -3.49 -2.55 -9.91
CA VAL A 127 -3.80 -1.20 -9.39
C VAL A 127 -4.81 -0.45 -10.27
N ALA A 128 -5.41 -1.11 -11.28
CA ALA A 128 -6.34 -0.46 -12.19
C ALA A 128 -7.60 0.03 -11.46
N ALA A 129 -8.22 1.07 -12.01
CA ALA A 129 -9.50 1.61 -11.57
C ALA A 129 -10.36 1.98 -12.78
N TRP A 130 -11.68 2.01 -12.59
CA TRP A 130 -12.66 2.37 -13.62
C TRP A 130 -13.63 3.40 -13.07
N LYS A 131 -14.17 4.22 -13.98
CA LYS A 131 -15.16 5.25 -13.66
C LYS A 131 -16.54 4.76 -14.09
N ASP A 132 -17.51 4.82 -13.20
CA ASP A 132 -18.90 4.46 -13.51
C ASP A 132 -19.67 5.60 -14.21
N ASP A 133 -20.92 5.33 -14.58
CA ASP A 133 -21.78 6.29 -15.30
C ASP A 133 -22.12 7.55 -14.49
N GLU A 134 -21.98 7.49 -13.16
CA GLU A 134 -22.18 8.64 -12.26
C GLU A 134 -20.87 9.43 -12.05
N GLY A 135 -19.76 8.97 -12.63
CA GLY A 135 -18.46 9.62 -12.56
C GLY A 135 -17.61 9.21 -11.36
N ASP A 136 -18.04 8.25 -10.55
CA ASP A 136 -17.29 7.75 -9.39
C ASP A 136 -16.33 6.64 -9.79
N TRP A 137 -15.15 6.62 -9.15
CA TRP A 137 -14.14 5.61 -9.37
C TRP A 137 -14.29 4.40 -8.44
N TYR A 138 -14.00 3.21 -8.96
CA TYR A 138 -13.84 1.98 -8.20
C TYR A 138 -12.56 1.26 -8.62
N GLU A 139 -11.83 0.70 -7.66
CA GLU A 139 -10.48 0.20 -7.82
C GLU A 139 -10.43 -1.34 -7.84
N THR A 140 -9.30 -1.89 -8.30
CA THR A 140 -9.05 -3.33 -8.21
C THR A 140 -8.72 -3.77 -6.78
N GLY A 141 -8.23 -2.85 -5.93
CA GLY A 141 -7.80 -3.11 -4.57
C GLY A 141 -7.50 -1.83 -3.80
N LEU A 142 -7.51 -1.92 -2.48
CA LEU A 142 -7.13 -0.81 -1.59
C LEU A 142 -5.61 -0.75 -1.43
N HIS A 143 -4.97 0.21 -2.08
CA HIS A 143 -3.51 0.29 -2.16
C HIS A 143 -2.92 1.27 -1.15
N ILE A 144 -1.86 0.83 -0.47
CA ILE A 144 -1.14 1.63 0.53
C ILE A 144 0.33 1.71 0.16
N PHE A 145 0.85 2.94 0.15
CA PHE A 145 2.26 3.23 -0.05
C PHE A 145 2.93 3.33 1.32
N PHE A 146 4.09 2.71 1.47
CA PHE A 146 4.86 2.74 2.71
C PHE A 146 6.11 3.60 2.57
N GLY A 147 6.60 4.15 3.69
CA GLY A 147 7.91 4.81 3.75
C GLY A 147 9.04 3.91 3.28
N ALA A 148 8.96 2.61 3.60
CA ALA A 148 9.95 1.61 3.20
C ALA A 148 9.80 1.12 1.75
N TYR A 149 9.23 1.92 0.84
CA TYR A 149 9.11 1.64 -0.59
C TYR A 149 10.05 2.53 -1.43
N PRO A 150 11.37 2.34 -1.33
CA PRO A 150 12.34 3.26 -1.91
C PRO A 150 12.28 3.33 -3.44
N ASN A 151 11.95 2.23 -4.15
CA ASN A 151 11.89 2.27 -5.61
C ASN A 151 10.67 3.02 -6.12
N VAL A 152 9.53 2.87 -5.45
CA VAL A 152 8.32 3.66 -5.73
C VAL A 152 8.56 5.13 -5.39
N GLN A 153 9.17 5.44 -4.25
CA GLN A 153 9.49 6.83 -3.89
C GLN A 153 10.46 7.48 -4.90
N SER A 154 11.46 6.72 -5.36
CA SER A 154 12.36 7.19 -6.43
C SER A 154 11.62 7.41 -7.75
N LEU A 155 10.71 6.50 -8.13
CA LEU A 155 9.86 6.67 -9.32
C LEU A 155 8.99 7.94 -9.23
N PHE A 156 8.35 8.18 -8.08
CA PHE A 156 7.54 9.39 -7.86
C PHE A 156 8.40 10.66 -7.95
N ARG A 157 9.66 10.62 -7.47
CA ARG A 157 10.61 11.73 -7.63
C ARG A 157 11.00 11.93 -9.09
N GLU A 158 11.35 10.86 -9.79
CA GLU A 158 11.78 10.90 -11.20
C GLU A 158 10.70 11.47 -12.12
N LEU A 159 9.43 11.21 -11.79
CA LEU A 159 8.26 11.73 -12.51
C LEU A 159 7.78 13.09 -11.99
N GLY A 160 8.34 13.59 -10.88
CA GLY A 160 7.94 14.87 -10.29
C GLY A 160 6.53 14.88 -9.69
N ILE A 161 6.07 13.74 -9.12
CA ILE A 161 4.71 13.55 -8.61
C ILE A 161 4.65 13.20 -7.11
N ASN A 162 5.69 13.52 -6.34
CA ASN A 162 5.78 13.20 -4.91
C ASN A 162 4.60 13.75 -4.08
N ASP A 163 4.00 14.86 -4.52
CA ASP A 163 2.85 15.52 -3.89
C ASP A 163 1.54 14.72 -4.01
N ARG A 164 1.50 13.71 -4.90
CA ARG A 164 0.35 12.81 -5.06
C ARG A 164 0.23 11.77 -3.95
N LEU A 165 1.23 11.64 -3.06
CA LEU A 165 1.16 10.76 -1.89
C LEU A 165 0.66 11.51 -0.66
N GLN A 166 -0.55 11.17 -0.22
CA GLN A 166 -1.18 11.69 0.98
C GLN A 166 -0.75 10.89 2.20
N TRP A 167 0.37 11.29 2.80
CA TRP A 167 0.88 10.68 4.03
C TRP A 167 -0.08 10.89 5.19
N LYS A 168 -0.27 9.84 5.99
CA LYS A 168 -1.14 9.84 7.18
C LYS A 168 -0.32 9.86 8.46
N GLU A 169 -1.01 9.97 9.59
CA GLU A 169 -0.40 9.88 10.91
C GLU A 169 0.45 8.60 11.03
N HIS A 170 1.55 8.64 11.77
CA HIS A 170 2.36 7.45 11.97
C HIS A 170 1.74 6.54 13.04
N SER A 171 0.67 5.84 12.66
CA SER A 171 -0.11 4.98 13.53
C SER A 171 -0.59 3.72 12.82
N MET A 172 -0.97 2.71 13.61
CA MET A 172 -1.73 1.55 13.12
C MET A 172 -2.99 1.39 13.97
N ILE A 173 -4.15 1.48 13.34
CA ILE A 173 -5.45 1.53 14.02
C ILE A 173 -6.22 0.21 13.76
N PHE A 174 -6.58 -0.48 14.83
CA PHE A 174 -7.22 -1.78 14.83
C PHE A 174 -8.61 -1.69 15.46
N ALA A 175 -9.62 -2.23 14.80
CA ALA A 175 -10.94 -2.40 15.41
C ALA A 175 -10.87 -3.41 16.57
N MET A 176 -11.78 -3.31 17.54
CA MET A 176 -11.85 -4.20 18.70
C MET A 176 -13.06 -5.15 18.57
N PRO A 177 -12.88 -6.41 18.10
CA PRO A 177 -14.02 -7.32 17.88
C PRO A 177 -14.84 -7.62 19.15
N ASN A 178 -14.21 -7.53 20.32
CA ASN A 178 -14.84 -7.72 21.63
C ASN A 178 -15.54 -6.46 22.16
N LYS A 179 -15.38 -5.30 21.51
CA LYS A 179 -16.02 -4.02 21.86
C LYS A 179 -16.46 -3.30 20.58
N PRO A 180 -17.61 -3.67 19.98
CA PRO A 180 -18.10 -3.09 18.73
C PRO A 180 -18.05 -1.56 18.73
N GLY A 181 -17.61 -0.96 17.62
CA GLY A 181 -17.44 0.50 17.47
C GLY A 181 -16.18 1.09 18.13
N GLN A 182 -15.39 0.31 18.87
CA GLN A 182 -14.14 0.79 19.48
C GLN A 182 -12.91 0.40 18.65
N PHE A 183 -11.89 1.25 18.72
CA PHE A 183 -10.63 1.09 18.03
C PHE A 183 -9.46 1.25 19.00
N SER A 184 -8.45 0.40 18.85
CA SER A 184 -7.16 0.51 19.54
C SER A 184 -6.08 0.90 18.54
N ARG A 185 -5.01 1.55 19.00
CA ARG A 185 -3.96 2.06 18.12
C ARG A 185 -2.56 1.85 18.66
N PHE A 186 -1.61 1.62 17.75
CA PHE A 186 -0.18 1.70 18.00
C PHE A 186 0.34 3.01 17.40
N ASP A 187 0.81 3.91 18.25
CA ASP A 187 1.32 5.23 17.85
C ASP A 187 2.84 5.23 17.87
N PHE A 188 3.45 5.63 16.76
CA PHE A 188 4.90 5.65 16.60
C PHE A 188 5.38 7.10 16.79
N PRO A 189 5.99 7.45 17.94
CA PRO A 189 6.38 8.83 18.19
C PRO A 189 7.45 9.30 17.20
N GLU A 190 7.18 10.41 16.52
CA GLU A 190 8.12 10.97 15.53
C GLU A 190 9.44 11.43 16.18
N VAL A 191 9.49 11.61 17.49
CA VAL A 191 10.73 11.98 18.21
C VAL A 191 11.66 10.78 18.45
N LEU A 192 11.17 9.54 18.35
CA LEU A 192 11.94 8.33 18.60
C LEU A 192 12.41 7.70 17.27
N PRO A 193 13.64 7.17 17.19
CA PRO A 193 14.11 6.44 16.01
C PRO A 193 13.48 5.04 15.94
N ALA A 194 13.58 4.38 14.79
CA ALA A 194 13.35 2.94 14.73
C ALA A 194 14.54 2.18 15.37
N PRO A 195 14.31 1.05 16.06
CA PRO A 195 13.01 0.42 16.36
C PRO A 195 12.33 0.94 17.65
N ILE A 196 12.90 1.95 18.33
CA ILE A 196 12.44 2.45 19.64
C ILE A 196 11.00 3.00 19.56
N ASN A 197 10.65 3.68 18.46
CA ASN A 197 9.29 4.15 18.21
C ASN A 197 8.26 3.01 18.20
N GLY A 198 8.56 1.87 17.55
CA GLY A 198 7.71 0.69 17.51
C GLY A 198 7.63 -0.02 18.86
N ILE A 199 8.75 -0.16 19.58
CA ILE A 199 8.76 -0.70 20.94
C ILE A 199 7.87 0.15 21.85
N TRP A 200 7.99 1.48 21.77
CA TRP A 200 7.15 2.39 22.54
C TRP A 200 5.66 2.26 22.19
N ALA A 201 5.35 2.12 20.90
CA ALA A 201 3.97 1.92 20.44
C ALA A 201 3.34 0.67 21.08
N ILE A 202 4.08 -0.45 21.08
CA ILE A 202 3.66 -1.72 21.70
C ILE A 202 3.52 -1.57 23.22
N LEU A 203 4.48 -0.91 23.89
CA LEU A 203 4.46 -0.72 25.33
C LEU A 203 3.28 0.15 25.78
N LYS A 204 2.96 1.23 25.04
CA LYS A 204 1.86 2.15 25.36
C LYS A 204 0.48 1.54 25.15
N ASN A 205 0.30 0.67 24.16
CA ASN A 205 -1.00 0.05 23.91
C ASN A 205 -1.36 -0.97 25.00
N ASN A 206 -2.50 -0.80 25.68
CA ASN A 206 -2.89 -1.67 26.81
C ASN A 206 -4.14 -2.52 26.55
N GLU A 207 -4.72 -2.43 25.35
CA GLU A 207 -5.99 -3.11 25.04
C GLU A 207 -5.79 -4.33 24.12
N MET A 208 -4.78 -4.31 23.25
CA MET A 208 -4.49 -5.43 22.34
C MET A 208 -3.70 -6.53 23.06
N LEU A 209 -2.66 -6.15 23.81
CA LEU A 209 -1.70 -7.08 24.41
C LEU A 209 -1.55 -6.86 25.93
N THR A 210 -1.59 -7.95 26.69
CA THR A 210 -1.24 -7.96 28.12
C THR A 210 0.26 -7.87 28.31
N TRP A 211 0.71 -7.46 29.50
CA TRP A 211 2.15 -7.38 29.81
C TRP A 211 2.92 -8.70 29.61
N PRO A 212 2.43 -9.86 30.10
CA PRO A 212 3.10 -11.13 29.84
C PRO A 212 3.20 -11.47 28.34
N GLU A 213 2.17 -11.16 27.56
CA GLU A 213 2.18 -11.34 26.10
C GLU A 213 3.22 -10.42 25.44
N LYS A 214 3.31 -9.15 25.85
CA LYS A 214 4.33 -8.21 25.34
C LYS A 214 5.75 -8.73 25.58
N VAL A 215 6.03 -9.25 26.77
CA VAL A 215 7.35 -9.80 27.12
C VAL A 215 7.67 -11.03 26.28
N LYS A 216 6.75 -12.00 26.19
CA LYS A 216 6.96 -13.21 25.38
C LYS A 216 7.08 -12.89 23.89
N PHE A 217 6.30 -11.93 23.39
CA PHE A 217 6.38 -11.45 22.02
C PHE A 217 7.75 -10.81 21.72
N ALA A 218 8.22 -9.93 22.61
CA ALA A 218 9.54 -9.33 22.47
C ALA A 218 10.65 -10.39 22.43
N ILE A 219 10.63 -11.36 23.36
CA ILE A 219 11.59 -12.47 23.39
C ILE A 219 11.53 -13.30 22.11
N GLY A 220 10.32 -13.65 21.65
CA GLY A 220 10.13 -14.49 20.46
C GLY A 220 10.65 -13.85 19.17
N LEU A 221 10.60 -12.51 19.07
CA LEU A 221 11.13 -11.77 17.92
C LEU A 221 12.64 -11.53 17.96
N LEU A 222 13.33 -11.70 19.10
CA LEU A 222 14.77 -11.42 19.21
C LEU A 222 15.61 -12.12 18.11
N PRO A 223 15.41 -13.41 17.78
CA PRO A 223 16.20 -14.06 16.75
C PRO A 223 16.01 -13.43 15.36
N ALA A 224 14.80 -12.94 15.05
CA ALA A 224 14.53 -12.25 13.81
C ALA A 224 15.19 -10.87 13.74
N ILE A 225 15.23 -10.15 14.86
CA ILE A 225 15.87 -8.83 14.95
C ILE A 225 17.39 -8.96 14.77
N LEU A 226 17.99 -10.01 15.35
CA LEU A 226 19.45 -10.20 15.34
C LEU A 226 19.96 -10.96 14.11
N GLY A 227 19.12 -11.79 13.48
CA GLY A 227 19.54 -12.76 12.46
C GLY A 227 19.80 -12.21 11.06
N GLY A 228 19.42 -10.96 10.78
CA GLY A 228 19.62 -10.34 9.46
C GLY A 228 18.91 -11.07 8.31
N GLN A 229 19.32 -10.77 7.07
CA GLN A 229 18.64 -11.25 5.86
C GLN A 229 18.70 -12.78 5.69
N SER A 230 19.83 -13.42 6.03
CA SER A 230 19.99 -14.88 5.92
C SER A 230 19.07 -15.64 6.87
N TYR A 231 18.83 -15.12 8.08
CA TYR A 231 17.85 -15.70 8.99
C TYR A 231 16.44 -15.60 8.44
N VAL A 232 16.07 -14.43 7.89
CA VAL A 232 14.74 -14.19 7.30
C VAL A 232 14.47 -15.17 6.16
N GLU A 233 15.43 -15.37 5.26
CA GLU A 233 15.32 -16.32 4.15
C GLU A 233 15.20 -17.77 4.62
N ALA A 234 15.89 -18.13 5.70
CA ALA A 234 15.78 -19.47 6.29
C ALA A 234 14.39 -19.76 6.90
N GLN A 235 13.54 -18.75 7.12
CA GLN A 235 12.19 -18.93 7.66
C GLN A 235 11.12 -19.13 6.58
N ASP A 236 11.48 -19.26 5.29
CA ASP A 236 10.48 -19.53 4.24
C ASP A 236 9.83 -20.92 4.35
N GLY A 237 10.49 -21.87 5.03
CA GLY A 237 9.99 -23.23 5.18
C GLY A 237 8.88 -23.44 6.22
N ILE A 238 8.45 -22.38 6.92
CA ILE A 238 7.51 -22.48 8.05
C ILE A 238 6.42 -21.41 7.98
N THR A 239 5.21 -21.77 8.43
CA THR A 239 4.08 -20.83 8.49
C THR A 239 4.28 -19.79 9.59
N VAL A 240 3.58 -18.67 9.51
CA VAL A 240 3.59 -17.65 10.58
C VAL A 240 3.12 -18.26 11.91
N GLN A 241 2.04 -19.05 11.89
CA GLN A 241 1.49 -19.66 13.08
C GLN A 241 2.49 -20.62 13.74
N ASP A 242 3.13 -21.49 12.96
CA ASP A 242 4.05 -22.49 13.50
C ASP A 242 5.35 -21.84 13.99
N TRP A 243 5.83 -20.81 13.31
CA TRP A 243 6.99 -20.05 13.77
C TRP A 243 6.71 -19.34 15.09
N MET A 244 5.56 -18.65 15.22
CA MET A 244 5.18 -17.98 16.46
C MET A 244 5.15 -18.94 17.65
N ARG A 245 4.56 -20.13 17.46
CA ARG A 245 4.54 -21.20 18.48
C ARG A 245 5.93 -21.68 18.83
N LYS A 246 6.77 -21.94 17.82
CA LYS A 246 8.17 -22.36 18.01
C LYS A 246 8.97 -21.34 18.82
N GLN A 247 8.69 -20.06 18.65
CA GLN A 247 9.34 -18.96 19.36
C GLN A 247 8.73 -18.66 20.74
N GLY A 248 7.73 -19.42 21.18
CA GLY A 248 7.05 -19.23 22.47
C GLY A 248 6.13 -17.99 22.51
N VAL A 249 5.79 -17.42 21.35
CA VAL A 249 4.82 -16.32 21.26
C VAL A 249 3.42 -16.88 21.54
N PRO A 250 2.63 -16.26 22.44
CA PRO A 250 1.30 -16.78 22.77
C PRO A 250 0.37 -16.78 21.54
N ASP A 251 -0.42 -17.85 21.38
CA ASP A 251 -1.39 -18.01 20.28
C ASP A 251 -2.36 -16.83 20.15
N ARG A 252 -2.71 -16.19 21.28
CA ARG A 252 -3.54 -14.98 21.27
C ARG A 252 -2.87 -13.82 20.53
N VAL A 253 -1.55 -13.64 20.63
CA VAL A 253 -0.83 -12.59 19.86
C VAL A 253 -0.93 -12.86 18.37
N THR A 254 -0.76 -14.12 17.95
CA THR A 254 -0.93 -14.55 16.56
C THR A 254 -2.34 -14.23 16.06
N LYS A 255 -3.36 -14.56 16.86
CA LYS A 255 -4.77 -14.28 16.53
C LYS A 255 -5.11 -12.79 16.50
N GLU A 256 -4.61 -12.02 17.46
CA GLU A 256 -4.99 -10.62 17.65
C GLU A 256 -4.25 -9.68 16.68
N VAL A 257 -3.00 -9.97 16.36
CA VAL A 257 -2.14 -9.07 15.55
C VAL A 257 -1.84 -9.68 14.18
N PHE A 258 -1.39 -10.93 14.15
CA PHE A 258 -0.83 -11.52 12.93
C PHE A 258 -1.87 -12.03 11.95
N ILE A 259 -3.12 -12.32 12.36
CA ILE A 259 -4.21 -12.51 11.39
C ILE A 259 -4.41 -11.24 10.55
N ALA A 260 -4.47 -10.08 11.19
CA ALA A 260 -4.65 -8.81 10.49
C ALA A 260 -3.46 -8.50 9.57
N MET A 261 -2.23 -8.72 10.04
CA MET A 261 -1.03 -8.50 9.24
C MET A 261 -0.90 -9.47 8.06
N SER A 262 -1.17 -10.76 8.24
CA SER A 262 -1.12 -11.76 7.17
C SER A 262 -2.14 -11.46 6.07
N LYS A 263 -3.38 -11.14 6.46
CA LYS A 263 -4.44 -10.77 5.52
C LYS A 263 -4.13 -9.46 4.79
N ALA A 264 -3.51 -8.48 5.45
CA ALA A 264 -3.13 -7.21 4.81
C ALA A 264 -2.01 -7.39 3.77
N LEU A 265 -1.08 -8.31 4.00
CA LEU A 265 0.09 -8.51 3.11
C LEU A 265 -0.19 -9.45 1.93
N ASN A 266 -0.98 -10.50 2.11
CA ASN A 266 -1.16 -11.53 1.07
C ASN A 266 -2.57 -12.17 1.08
N PHE A 267 -3.53 -11.59 1.79
CA PHE A 267 -4.95 -11.99 1.77
C PHE A 267 -5.25 -13.40 2.34
N ILE A 268 -4.28 -14.02 3.02
CA ILE A 268 -4.40 -15.35 3.64
C ILE A 268 -4.08 -15.29 5.14
N ASN A 269 -4.48 -16.35 5.85
CA ASN A 269 -4.32 -16.47 7.29
C ASN A 269 -2.88 -16.92 7.67
N PRO A 270 -2.45 -16.72 8.94
CA PRO A 270 -1.10 -17.03 9.40
C PRO A 270 -0.75 -18.53 9.43
N ASP A 271 -1.75 -19.42 9.40
CA ASP A 271 -1.58 -20.87 9.25
C ASP A 271 -1.21 -21.29 7.82
N GLU A 272 -1.32 -20.40 6.84
CA GLU A 272 -0.94 -20.66 5.45
C GLU A 272 0.25 -19.79 5.00
N LEU A 273 0.36 -18.56 5.51
CA LEU A 273 1.39 -17.61 5.09
C LEU A 273 2.80 -18.03 5.54
N SER A 274 3.78 -17.92 4.65
CA SER A 274 5.21 -18.07 4.98
C SER A 274 5.66 -17.00 5.98
N MET A 275 6.39 -17.42 7.03
CA MET A 275 6.92 -16.48 8.03
C MET A 275 7.92 -15.48 7.42
N GLN A 276 8.62 -15.85 6.34
CA GLN A 276 9.50 -14.94 5.62
C GLN A 276 8.77 -13.65 5.21
N CYS A 277 7.49 -13.74 4.81
CA CYS A 277 6.70 -12.58 4.42
C CYS A 277 6.55 -11.56 5.58
N ILE A 278 6.18 -12.06 6.76
CA ILE A 278 6.04 -11.23 7.97
C ILE A 278 7.38 -10.64 8.38
N LEU A 279 8.45 -11.43 8.35
CA LEU A 279 9.78 -10.98 8.77
C LEU A 279 10.33 -9.90 7.85
N ILE A 280 10.13 -9.98 6.54
CA ILE A 280 10.51 -8.91 5.61
C ILE A 280 9.78 -7.60 5.96
N ALA A 281 8.47 -7.67 6.23
CA ALA A 281 7.69 -6.50 6.61
C ALA A 281 8.14 -5.90 7.96
N LEU A 282 8.30 -6.74 9.00
CA LEU A 282 8.76 -6.30 10.31
C LEU A 282 10.18 -5.72 10.27
N ASN A 283 11.11 -6.38 9.56
CA ASN A 283 12.49 -5.94 9.47
C ASN A 283 12.58 -4.51 8.91
N ARG A 284 11.75 -4.16 7.92
CA ARG A 284 11.69 -2.79 7.40
C ARG A 284 11.15 -1.79 8.39
N PHE A 285 10.10 -2.16 9.13
CA PHE A 285 9.52 -1.30 10.16
C PHE A 285 10.47 -1.06 11.34
N LEU A 286 11.42 -1.97 11.55
CA LEU A 286 12.44 -1.88 12.58
C LEU A 286 13.71 -1.15 12.12
N GLN A 287 14.03 -1.20 10.82
CA GLN A 287 15.23 -0.56 10.26
C GLN A 287 15.03 0.92 9.91
N GLU A 288 13.83 1.31 9.49
CA GLU A 288 13.57 2.66 8.99
C GLU A 288 12.57 3.39 9.88
N LYS A 289 12.96 4.55 10.42
CA LYS A 289 12.14 5.37 11.32
C LYS A 289 10.71 5.54 10.81
N ASN A 290 10.57 5.92 9.55
CA ASN A 290 9.28 6.17 8.89
C ASN A 290 8.87 5.01 7.97
N GLY A 291 9.53 3.85 8.04
CA GLY A 291 9.32 2.73 7.13
C GLY A 291 7.89 2.18 7.14
N SER A 292 7.24 2.20 8.31
CA SER A 292 5.85 1.78 8.51
C SER A 292 4.82 2.91 8.34
N LYS A 293 5.24 4.14 8.05
CA LYS A 293 4.32 5.25 7.78
C LYS A 293 3.59 4.99 6.46
N MET A 294 2.30 5.27 6.44
CA MET A 294 1.40 4.94 5.33
C MET A 294 0.99 6.19 4.55
N ALA A 295 0.78 6.03 3.24
CA ALA A 295 0.21 7.04 2.37
C ALA A 295 -0.82 6.43 1.41
N PHE A 296 -1.81 7.23 1.07
CA PHE A 296 -2.77 6.98 -0.01
C PHE A 296 -2.33 7.75 -1.26
N LEU A 297 -2.68 7.26 -2.45
CA LEU A 297 -2.59 8.08 -3.66
C LEU A 297 -3.72 9.13 -3.63
N ASP A 298 -3.48 10.30 -4.19
CA ASP A 298 -4.43 11.42 -4.16
C ASP A 298 -5.62 11.28 -5.13
N GLY A 299 -5.79 10.10 -5.73
CA GLY A 299 -6.85 9.78 -6.68
C GLY A 299 -6.62 8.44 -7.38
N ASN A 300 -7.29 8.25 -8.50
CA ASN A 300 -7.30 6.97 -9.23
C ASN A 300 -5.90 6.60 -9.79
N PRO A 301 -5.39 5.38 -9.57
CA PRO A 301 -4.04 5.03 -10.03
C PRO A 301 -3.79 5.14 -11.54
N PRO A 302 -4.75 4.81 -12.45
CA PRO A 302 -4.54 4.98 -13.88
C PRO A 302 -4.14 6.41 -14.28
N GLU A 303 -4.87 7.42 -13.85
CA GLU A 303 -4.58 8.82 -14.19
C GLU A 303 -3.49 9.43 -13.28
N ARG A 304 -3.49 9.08 -11.99
CA ARG A 304 -2.59 9.70 -11.00
C ARG A 304 -1.20 9.08 -10.94
N LEU A 305 -1.01 7.86 -11.42
CA LEU A 305 0.30 7.17 -11.42
C LEU A 305 0.68 6.60 -12.79
N CYS A 306 -0.21 5.84 -13.44
CA CYS A 306 0.14 5.16 -14.68
C CYS A 306 0.33 6.12 -15.86
N MET A 307 -0.53 7.13 -16.01
CA MET A 307 -0.42 8.12 -17.08
C MET A 307 0.91 8.91 -17.06
N PRO A 308 1.40 9.42 -15.91
CA PRO A 308 2.74 9.99 -15.82
C PRO A 308 3.87 9.08 -16.34
N ILE A 309 3.77 7.77 -16.10
CA ILE A 309 4.74 6.78 -16.61
C ILE A 309 4.59 6.64 -18.14
N VAL A 310 3.36 6.53 -18.65
CA VAL A 310 3.08 6.44 -20.09
C VAL A 310 3.59 7.68 -20.83
N ASP A 311 3.35 8.86 -20.28
CA ASP A 311 3.84 10.12 -20.83
C ASP A 311 5.37 10.10 -20.84
N HIS A 312 6.01 9.70 -19.74
CA HIS A 312 7.48 9.60 -19.66
C HIS A 312 8.09 8.68 -20.73
N ILE A 313 7.44 7.54 -21.01
CA ILE A 313 7.81 6.58 -22.05
C ILE A 313 7.68 7.20 -23.44
N ARG A 314 6.52 7.79 -23.73
CA ARG A 314 6.23 8.40 -25.05
C ARG A 314 7.14 9.57 -25.38
N HIS A 315 7.44 10.42 -24.41
CA HIS A 315 8.38 11.53 -24.58
C HIS A 315 9.81 11.06 -24.92
N ARG A 316 10.15 9.79 -24.67
CA ARG A 316 11.44 9.18 -25.01
C ARG A 316 11.39 8.28 -26.25
N GLY A 317 10.29 8.35 -27.01
CA GLY A 317 10.12 7.59 -28.25
C GLY A 317 9.62 6.16 -28.06
N GLY A 318 9.32 5.75 -26.83
CA GLY A 318 8.64 4.49 -26.56
C GLY A 318 7.16 4.54 -26.93
N GLU A 319 6.56 3.37 -27.05
CA GLU A 319 5.17 3.19 -27.45
C GLU A 319 4.37 2.47 -26.36
N VAL A 320 3.12 2.87 -26.15
CA VAL A 320 2.19 2.23 -25.21
C VAL A 320 0.87 2.01 -25.92
N ARG A 321 0.50 0.73 -26.13
CA ARG A 321 -0.72 0.27 -26.79
C ARG A 321 -1.61 -0.49 -25.80
N LEU A 322 -2.85 -0.03 -25.65
CA LEU A 322 -3.91 -0.75 -24.95
C LEU A 322 -4.57 -1.76 -25.91
N ASN A 323 -5.44 -2.63 -25.38
CA ASN A 323 -6.19 -3.63 -26.16
C ASN A 323 -5.30 -4.54 -27.04
N SER A 324 -4.06 -4.77 -26.60
CA SER A 324 -3.02 -5.49 -27.35
C SER A 324 -2.67 -6.80 -26.63
N ARG A 325 -3.65 -7.72 -26.53
CA ARG A 325 -3.48 -8.97 -25.78
C ARG A 325 -2.58 -9.95 -26.54
N ILE A 326 -1.49 -10.36 -25.93
CA ILE A 326 -0.66 -11.45 -26.46
C ILE A 326 -1.43 -12.76 -26.36
N GLN A 327 -1.56 -13.45 -27.50
CA GLN A 327 -2.20 -14.75 -27.63
C GLN A 327 -1.17 -15.88 -27.68
N LYS A 328 0.01 -15.66 -28.27
CA LYS A 328 1.03 -16.69 -28.43
C LYS A 328 2.45 -16.10 -28.45
N ILE A 329 3.38 -16.79 -27.81
CA ILE A 329 4.82 -16.58 -27.99
C ILE A 329 5.25 -17.49 -29.14
N GLU A 330 5.59 -16.91 -30.29
CA GLU A 330 6.08 -17.67 -31.44
C GLU A 330 7.60 -17.87 -31.30
N LEU A 331 8.08 -19.08 -31.59
CA LEU A 331 9.49 -19.44 -31.48
C LEU A 331 10.18 -19.55 -32.84
N ASN A 332 11.49 -19.28 -32.85
CA ASN A 332 12.39 -19.64 -33.94
C ASN A 332 12.75 -21.15 -33.83
N GLU A 333 13.44 -21.70 -34.82
CA GLU A 333 13.91 -23.09 -34.81
C GLU A 333 14.87 -23.40 -33.65
N ASP A 334 15.68 -22.42 -33.24
CA ASP A 334 16.57 -22.49 -32.07
C ASP A 334 15.84 -22.36 -30.73
N LYS A 335 14.51 -22.29 -30.74
CA LYS A 335 13.61 -22.14 -29.59
C LYS A 335 13.69 -20.79 -28.88
N SER A 336 14.42 -19.82 -29.42
CA SER A 336 14.36 -18.42 -28.98
C SER A 336 13.08 -17.74 -29.49
N VAL A 337 12.72 -16.60 -28.91
CA VAL A 337 11.49 -15.89 -29.32
C VAL A 337 11.65 -15.32 -30.73
N LYS A 338 10.69 -15.62 -31.60
CA LYS A 338 10.54 -15.05 -32.94
C LYS A 338 9.69 -13.80 -32.92
N SER A 339 8.55 -13.85 -32.23
CA SER A 339 7.58 -12.76 -32.14
C SER A 339 6.56 -12.97 -31.02
N PHE A 340 5.86 -11.91 -30.64
CA PHE A 340 4.59 -12.00 -29.92
C PHE A 340 3.43 -11.84 -30.90
N VAL A 341 2.54 -12.82 -30.91
CA VAL A 341 1.31 -12.80 -31.72
C VAL A 341 0.16 -12.30 -30.84
N LEU A 342 -0.50 -11.24 -31.28
CA LEU A 342 -1.65 -10.65 -30.61
C LEU A 342 -2.94 -11.42 -30.94
N ASN A 343 -3.98 -11.19 -30.15
CA ASN A 343 -5.30 -11.82 -30.30
C ASN A 343 -6.06 -11.41 -31.57
N ASP A 344 -5.68 -10.30 -32.20
CA ASP A 344 -6.17 -9.86 -33.51
C ASP A 344 -5.34 -10.41 -34.68
N GLY A 345 -4.33 -11.24 -34.40
CA GLY A 345 -3.42 -11.81 -35.38
C GLY A 345 -2.21 -10.93 -35.73
N ASN A 346 -2.12 -9.70 -35.22
CA ASN A 346 -0.97 -8.84 -35.44
C ASN A 346 0.29 -9.45 -34.81
N VAL A 347 1.41 -9.33 -35.51
CA VAL A 347 2.70 -9.88 -35.10
C VAL A 347 3.63 -8.75 -34.69
N ILE A 348 4.06 -8.76 -33.43
CA ILE A 348 4.99 -7.78 -32.88
C ILE A 348 6.37 -8.42 -32.74
N LYS A 349 7.38 -7.79 -33.35
CA LYS A 349 8.78 -8.21 -33.29
C LYS A 349 9.59 -7.19 -32.50
N GLY A 350 10.67 -7.65 -31.91
CA GLY A 350 11.70 -6.84 -31.27
C GLY A 350 12.98 -7.64 -31.05
N ASP A 351 13.99 -6.95 -30.53
CA ASP A 351 15.31 -7.52 -30.21
C ASP A 351 15.30 -8.25 -28.87
N ALA A 352 14.45 -7.80 -27.95
CA ALA A 352 14.22 -8.42 -26.65
C ALA A 352 12.72 -8.43 -26.32
N TYR A 353 12.32 -9.46 -25.58
CA TYR A 353 10.93 -9.72 -25.21
C TYR A 353 10.82 -9.83 -23.71
N VAL A 354 9.93 -9.03 -23.12
CA VAL A 354 9.68 -9.02 -21.68
C VAL A 354 8.25 -9.45 -21.42
N PHE A 355 8.08 -10.42 -20.53
CA PHE A 355 6.78 -10.81 -20.00
C PHE A 355 6.59 -10.22 -18.59
N ALA A 356 5.81 -9.13 -18.48
CA ALA A 356 5.47 -8.52 -17.18
C ALA A 356 4.01 -8.82 -16.74
N THR A 357 3.43 -9.90 -17.26
CA THR A 357 2.09 -10.36 -16.88
C THR A 357 2.10 -11.06 -15.52
N PRO A 358 0.94 -11.26 -14.87
CA PRO A 358 0.85 -12.18 -13.73
C PRO A 358 1.37 -13.59 -14.08
N VAL A 359 1.96 -14.27 -13.09
CA VAL A 359 2.55 -15.61 -13.27
C VAL A 359 1.54 -16.63 -13.80
N ASP A 360 0.27 -16.54 -13.40
CA ASP A 360 -0.79 -17.42 -13.87
C ASP A 360 -1.04 -17.28 -15.38
N ILE A 361 -0.86 -16.08 -15.95
CA ILE A 361 -1.01 -15.84 -17.39
C ILE A 361 0.23 -16.31 -18.14
N LEU A 362 1.42 -16.04 -17.60
CA LEU A 362 2.68 -16.55 -18.17
C LEU A 362 2.63 -18.07 -18.31
N LYS A 363 2.25 -18.80 -17.25
CA LYS A 363 2.18 -20.27 -17.27
C LYS A 363 1.29 -20.83 -18.39
N LEU A 364 0.18 -20.14 -18.71
CA LEU A 364 -0.72 -20.53 -19.78
C LEU A 364 -0.15 -20.25 -21.18
N LEU A 365 0.73 -19.27 -21.31
CA LEU A 365 1.32 -18.83 -22.57
C LEU A 365 2.73 -19.40 -22.81
N LEU A 366 3.26 -20.21 -21.88
CA LEU A 366 4.54 -20.88 -22.06
C LEU A 366 4.49 -21.82 -23.27
N PRO A 367 5.43 -21.67 -24.24
CA PRO A 367 5.63 -22.64 -25.29
C PRO A 367 5.94 -24.04 -24.72
N ASP A 368 5.47 -25.10 -25.39
CA ASP A 368 5.69 -26.48 -24.94
C ASP A 368 7.18 -26.81 -24.78
N ASP A 369 8.04 -26.32 -25.67
CA ASP A 369 9.50 -26.47 -25.62
C ASP A 369 10.14 -25.92 -24.34
N TRP A 370 9.49 -25.00 -23.65
CA TRP A 370 10.04 -24.35 -22.45
C TRP A 370 9.54 -24.98 -21.16
N LYS A 371 8.43 -25.75 -21.20
CA LYS A 371 7.73 -26.23 -20.01
C LYS A 371 8.60 -27.08 -19.09
N GLU A 372 9.51 -27.88 -19.64
CA GLU A 372 10.40 -28.77 -18.87
C GLU A 372 11.66 -28.07 -18.33
N ILE A 373 11.94 -26.82 -18.71
CA ILE A 373 13.11 -26.10 -18.22
C ILE A 373 12.87 -25.74 -16.75
N GLN A 374 13.83 -26.07 -15.88
CA GLN A 374 13.71 -25.91 -14.42
C GLN A 374 13.27 -24.50 -13.98
N TYR A 375 13.70 -23.47 -14.71
CA TYR A 375 13.31 -22.08 -14.47
C TYR A 375 11.79 -21.87 -14.58
N PHE A 376 11.14 -22.50 -15.57
CA PHE A 376 9.71 -22.38 -15.81
C PHE A 376 8.88 -23.42 -15.03
N THR A 377 9.36 -24.65 -14.85
CA THR A 377 8.65 -25.67 -14.03
C THR A 377 8.46 -25.22 -12.58
N LYS A 378 9.45 -24.50 -12.02
CA LYS A 378 9.36 -23.93 -10.67
C LYS A 378 8.18 -22.99 -10.46
N LEU A 379 7.69 -22.35 -11.53
CA LEU A 379 6.56 -21.42 -11.47
C LEU A 379 5.25 -22.11 -11.07
N GLU A 380 5.15 -23.44 -11.20
CA GLU A 380 3.94 -24.17 -10.80
C GLU A 380 3.57 -23.99 -9.34
N LYS A 381 4.58 -23.80 -8.47
CA LYS A 381 4.37 -23.49 -7.04
C LYS A 381 3.73 -22.12 -6.82
N LEU A 382 3.88 -21.19 -7.76
CA LEU A 382 3.37 -19.82 -7.67
C LEU A 382 1.97 -19.78 -8.31
N VAL A 383 0.95 -19.59 -7.47
CA VAL A 383 -0.46 -19.53 -7.88
C VAL A 383 -1.08 -18.27 -7.30
N GLY A 384 -1.86 -17.54 -8.11
CA GLY A 384 -2.56 -16.34 -7.66
C GLY A 384 -3.55 -16.61 -6.52
N VAL A 385 -3.51 -15.79 -5.47
CA VAL A 385 -4.48 -15.83 -4.36
C VAL A 385 -5.75 -15.06 -4.74
N PRO A 386 -6.95 -15.55 -4.39
CA PRO A 386 -8.19 -14.80 -4.59
C PRO A 386 -8.33 -13.64 -3.61
N VAL A 387 -8.80 -12.50 -4.10
CA VAL A 387 -9.15 -11.32 -3.30
C VAL A 387 -10.35 -10.60 -3.92
N ILE A 388 -11.16 -9.97 -3.07
CA ILE A 388 -12.30 -9.15 -3.49
C ILE A 388 -12.14 -7.77 -2.86
N ASN A 389 -12.38 -6.73 -3.64
CA ASN A 389 -12.38 -5.35 -3.19
C ASN A 389 -13.80 -4.77 -3.32
N VAL A 390 -14.30 -4.23 -2.21
CA VAL A 390 -15.70 -3.84 -2.03
C VAL A 390 -15.75 -2.34 -1.83
N HIS A 391 -16.59 -1.66 -2.62
CA HIS A 391 -16.81 -0.22 -2.53
C HIS A 391 -18.29 0.01 -2.21
N ILE A 392 -18.58 0.80 -1.17
CA ILE A 392 -19.95 1.10 -0.75
C ILE A 392 -20.09 2.60 -0.51
N TRP A 393 -20.97 3.23 -1.28
CA TRP A 393 -21.36 4.63 -1.09
C TRP A 393 -22.58 4.71 -0.19
N PHE A 394 -22.52 5.53 0.85
CA PHE A 394 -23.61 5.74 1.79
C PHE A 394 -24.34 7.06 1.57
N ASP A 395 -25.62 7.09 1.94
CA ASP A 395 -26.51 8.24 1.87
C ASP A 395 -26.09 9.46 2.72
N ARG A 396 -25.12 9.25 3.62
CA ARG A 396 -24.64 10.24 4.58
C ARG A 396 -23.15 10.11 4.84
N LYS A 397 -22.55 11.19 5.33
CA LYS A 397 -21.21 11.17 5.89
C LYS A 397 -21.23 10.48 7.25
N LEU A 398 -20.42 9.43 7.40
CA LEU A 398 -20.21 8.75 8.68
C LEU A 398 -19.43 9.69 9.61
N LYS A 399 -19.80 9.70 10.89
CA LYS A 399 -19.25 10.60 11.90
C LYS A 399 -17.99 10.03 12.54
N ASN A 400 -17.94 8.72 12.76
CA ASN A 400 -16.84 8.07 13.46
C ASN A 400 -15.86 7.38 12.49
N THR A 401 -15.39 8.11 11.48
CA THR A 401 -14.37 7.64 10.53
C THR A 401 -13.01 8.28 10.80
N TYR A 402 -11.98 7.80 10.11
CA TYR A 402 -10.59 8.22 10.29
C TYR A 402 -10.00 8.61 8.95
N ASP A 403 -9.14 9.63 8.95
CA ASP A 403 -8.23 9.88 7.83
C ASP A 403 -7.04 8.91 7.89
N HIS A 404 -7.34 7.61 7.78
CA HIS A 404 -6.35 6.53 7.94
C HIS A 404 -6.86 5.20 7.37
N LEU A 405 -5.93 4.27 7.13
CA LEU A 405 -6.23 2.84 6.96
C LEU A 405 -6.61 2.19 8.30
N LEU A 406 -7.62 1.32 8.29
CA LEU A 406 -8.13 0.62 9.46
C LEU A 406 -8.01 -0.89 9.27
N PHE A 407 -7.50 -1.59 10.29
CA PHE A 407 -7.51 -3.06 10.33
C PHE A 407 -8.81 -3.53 10.98
N SER A 408 -9.72 -4.12 10.18
CA SER A 408 -11.05 -4.54 10.66
C SER A 408 -11.00 -5.65 11.73
N ARG A 409 -9.95 -6.48 11.69
CA ARG A 409 -9.82 -7.71 12.50
C ARG A 409 -11.02 -8.65 12.35
N SER A 410 -11.72 -8.55 11.22
CA SER A 410 -12.86 -9.39 10.87
C SER A 410 -12.41 -10.77 10.37
N PRO A 411 -13.23 -11.82 10.56
CA PRO A 411 -13.01 -13.10 9.88
C PRO A 411 -13.13 -12.98 8.35
N LEU A 412 -13.90 -12.02 7.82
CA LEU A 412 -14.18 -11.86 6.38
C LEU A 412 -13.46 -10.66 5.75
N LEU A 413 -13.32 -9.57 6.51
CA LEU A 413 -12.66 -8.35 6.03
C LEU A 413 -11.21 -8.29 6.52
N SER A 414 -10.37 -7.61 5.73
CA SER A 414 -8.97 -7.34 6.04
C SER A 414 -8.82 -5.87 6.47
N VAL A 415 -8.25 -5.04 5.60
CA VAL A 415 -8.13 -3.59 5.78
C VAL A 415 -9.27 -2.85 5.09
N TYR A 416 -9.59 -1.65 5.57
CA TYR A 416 -10.56 -0.76 4.93
C TYR A 416 -10.23 0.72 5.21
N ALA A 417 -10.82 1.62 4.43
CA ALA A 417 -10.72 3.06 4.61
C ALA A 417 -12.01 3.78 4.19
N ASP A 418 -12.28 4.95 4.78
CA ASP A 418 -13.25 5.91 4.22
C ASP A 418 -12.53 6.76 3.17
N MET A 419 -12.66 6.36 1.92
CA MET A 419 -11.97 6.99 0.79
C MET A 419 -12.43 8.42 0.54
N SER A 420 -13.66 8.74 0.95
CA SER A 420 -14.18 10.12 0.91
C SER A 420 -13.54 11.05 1.96
N VAL A 421 -12.69 10.50 2.82
CA VAL A 421 -11.83 11.24 3.76
C VAL A 421 -10.37 11.12 3.36
N THR A 422 -9.90 9.90 3.04
CA THR A 422 -8.45 9.63 2.88
C THR A 422 -7.88 10.05 1.53
N CYS A 423 -8.70 10.02 0.47
CA CYS A 423 -8.32 10.28 -0.91
C CYS A 423 -8.86 11.64 -1.39
N LYS A 424 -7.98 12.48 -1.94
CA LYS A 424 -8.30 13.86 -2.36
C LYS A 424 -9.30 13.91 -3.51
N GLU A 425 -9.09 13.12 -4.57
CA GLU A 425 -10.01 13.06 -5.72
C GLU A 425 -11.39 12.52 -5.32
N TYR A 426 -11.45 11.61 -4.35
CA TYR A 426 -12.71 10.98 -3.92
C TYR A 426 -13.39 11.72 -2.76
N TYR A 427 -12.84 12.87 -2.33
CA TYR A 427 -13.33 13.61 -1.18
C TYR A 427 -14.80 14.02 -1.36
N ASN A 428 -15.63 13.66 -0.38
CA ASN A 428 -17.02 14.09 -0.34
C ASN A 428 -17.39 14.52 1.10
N PRO A 429 -17.84 15.77 1.32
CA PRO A 429 -18.17 16.25 2.66
C PRO A 429 -19.54 15.76 3.18
N ASN A 430 -20.40 15.24 2.30
CA ASN A 430 -21.79 14.90 2.60
C ASN A 430 -22.09 13.40 2.58
N GLN A 431 -21.27 12.61 1.89
CA GLN A 431 -21.40 11.15 1.75
C GLN A 431 -20.08 10.47 2.11
N SER A 432 -20.16 9.28 2.69
CA SER A 432 -19.00 8.41 2.91
C SER A 432 -18.93 7.32 1.84
N MET A 433 -17.73 7.02 1.37
CA MET A 433 -17.44 5.86 0.53
C MET A 433 -16.44 4.99 1.27
N LEU A 434 -16.87 3.78 1.65
CA LEU A 434 -15.99 2.81 2.27
C LEU A 434 -15.45 1.86 1.20
N GLU A 435 -14.13 1.77 1.13
CA GLU A 435 -13.44 0.76 0.34
C GLU A 435 -12.82 -0.28 1.29
N LEU A 436 -13.11 -1.56 1.04
CA LEU A 436 -12.75 -2.66 1.92
C LEU A 436 -12.12 -3.81 1.13
N VAL A 437 -11.06 -4.38 1.70
CA VAL A 437 -10.51 -5.65 1.22
C VAL A 437 -11.23 -6.79 1.92
N PHE A 438 -11.85 -7.69 1.15
CA PHE A 438 -12.50 -8.90 1.63
C PHE A 438 -11.54 -10.07 1.43
N ALA A 439 -11.04 -10.61 2.55
CA ALA A 439 -10.04 -11.68 2.58
C ALA A 439 -10.11 -12.51 3.88
N PRO A 440 -9.99 -13.86 3.81
CA PRO A 440 -9.73 -14.65 2.60
C PRO A 440 -10.97 -14.78 1.69
N ALA A 441 -10.76 -14.86 0.38
CA ALA A 441 -11.84 -14.81 -0.61
C ALA A 441 -12.11 -16.13 -1.36
N GLU A 442 -11.43 -17.23 -1.03
CA GLU A 442 -11.53 -18.49 -1.76
C GLU A 442 -12.98 -19.02 -1.87
N GLU A 443 -13.71 -19.08 -0.75
CA GLU A 443 -15.12 -19.49 -0.72
C GLU A 443 -16.12 -18.41 -1.18
N TRP A 444 -15.62 -17.20 -1.46
CA TRP A 444 -16.44 -16.01 -1.76
C TRP A 444 -16.31 -15.56 -3.22
N ILE A 445 -15.23 -15.93 -3.90
CA ILE A 445 -14.90 -15.44 -5.24
C ILE A 445 -15.95 -15.81 -6.29
N SER A 446 -16.66 -16.92 -6.09
CA SER A 446 -17.74 -17.41 -6.97
C SER A 446 -19.15 -16.98 -6.52
N ARG A 447 -19.31 -16.41 -5.33
CA ARG A 447 -20.62 -15.99 -4.80
C ARG A 447 -21.13 -14.74 -5.51
N SER A 448 -22.44 -14.49 -5.42
CA SER A 448 -23.06 -13.28 -5.98
C SER A 448 -22.55 -12.00 -5.32
N ASN A 449 -22.70 -10.86 -6.00
CA ASN A 449 -22.30 -9.57 -5.44
C ASN A 449 -23.18 -9.22 -4.22
N GLU A 450 -24.44 -9.62 -4.26
CA GLU A 450 -25.45 -9.41 -3.23
C GLU A 450 -25.08 -10.16 -1.94
N GLU A 451 -24.65 -11.42 -2.04
CA GLU A 451 -24.15 -12.20 -0.88
C GLU A 451 -22.91 -11.56 -0.25
N ILE A 452 -21.99 -11.04 -1.07
CA ILE A 452 -20.77 -10.37 -0.59
C ILE A 452 -21.13 -9.06 0.12
N ILE A 453 -22.07 -8.28 -0.44
CA ILE A 453 -22.55 -7.05 0.18
C ILE A 453 -23.27 -7.34 1.49
N GLU A 454 -24.15 -8.34 1.53
CA GLU A 454 -24.85 -8.74 2.75
C GLU A 454 -23.87 -9.13 3.86
N ALA A 455 -22.85 -9.93 3.52
CA ALA A 455 -21.80 -10.31 4.45
C ALA A 455 -20.96 -9.12 4.91
N THR A 456 -20.61 -8.21 3.99
CA THR A 456 -19.84 -7.00 4.30
C THR A 456 -20.64 -6.07 5.22
N MET A 457 -21.94 -5.90 4.98
CA MET A 457 -22.82 -5.07 5.81
C MET A 457 -23.02 -5.64 7.23
N LYS A 458 -23.03 -6.97 7.39
CA LYS A 458 -23.03 -7.62 8.71
C LYS A 458 -21.74 -7.34 9.49
N GLU A 459 -20.58 -7.31 8.82
CA GLU A 459 -19.31 -6.94 9.46
C GLU A 459 -19.24 -5.43 9.74
N LEU A 460 -19.71 -4.58 8.82
CA LEU A 460 -19.80 -3.13 9.03
C LEU A 460 -20.72 -2.76 10.19
N ALA A 461 -21.81 -3.50 10.42
CA ALA A 461 -22.68 -3.29 11.59
C ALA A 461 -21.97 -3.58 12.93
N LYS A 462 -20.86 -4.34 12.94
CA LYS A 462 -20.01 -4.53 14.13
C LYS A 462 -18.99 -3.39 14.29
N LEU A 463 -18.50 -2.86 13.16
CA LEU A 463 -17.52 -1.78 13.11
C LEU A 463 -18.16 -0.41 13.39
N PHE A 464 -19.38 -0.19 12.93
CA PHE A 464 -20.14 1.05 13.04
C PHE A 464 -21.53 0.79 13.62
N PRO A 465 -21.62 0.23 14.85
CA PRO A 465 -22.88 -0.27 15.39
C PRO A 465 -23.95 0.79 15.53
N ASP A 466 -23.59 2.07 15.66
CA ASP A 466 -24.52 3.19 15.79
C ASP A 466 -24.86 3.91 14.48
N GLU A 467 -24.18 3.56 13.37
CA GLU A 467 -24.29 4.29 12.11
C GLU A 467 -24.68 3.40 10.93
N ILE A 468 -24.29 2.13 10.93
CA ILE A 468 -24.57 1.17 9.86
C ILE A 468 -25.32 -0.03 10.44
N SER A 469 -26.35 -0.48 9.73
CA SER A 469 -27.08 -1.71 10.04
C SER A 469 -27.28 -2.52 8.76
N ALA A 470 -27.25 -3.85 8.86
CA ALA A 470 -27.32 -4.73 7.69
C ALA A 470 -28.65 -4.62 6.93
N ASP A 471 -29.73 -4.29 7.64
CA ASP A 471 -31.07 -4.03 7.09
C ASP A 471 -31.24 -2.61 6.53
N GLN A 472 -30.18 -1.79 6.55
CA GLN A 472 -30.20 -0.38 6.13
C GLN A 472 -31.20 0.51 6.90
N SER A 473 -31.62 0.11 8.11
CA SER A 473 -32.42 0.98 9.01
C SER A 473 -31.65 2.21 9.49
N LYS A 474 -30.30 2.17 9.46
CA LYS A 474 -29.42 3.32 9.73
C LYS A 474 -28.91 3.96 8.43
N ALA A 475 -27.60 3.98 8.16
CA ALA A 475 -27.04 4.42 6.88
C ALA A 475 -27.49 3.50 5.75
N LYS A 476 -27.82 4.10 4.61
CA LYS A 476 -28.34 3.39 3.43
C LYS A 476 -27.28 3.35 2.35
N ILE A 477 -27.19 2.23 1.65
CA ILE A 477 -26.33 2.09 0.48
C ILE A 477 -27.00 2.83 -0.67
N LEU A 478 -26.28 3.76 -1.30
CA LEU A 478 -26.69 4.38 -2.55
C LEU A 478 -26.36 3.47 -3.73
N LYS A 479 -25.12 2.98 -3.76
CA LYS A 479 -24.59 2.05 -4.75
C LYS A 479 -23.40 1.28 -4.19
N TYR A 480 -23.01 0.23 -4.89
CA TYR A 480 -21.81 -0.54 -4.59
C TYR A 480 -21.11 -1.03 -5.85
N HIS A 481 -19.80 -1.23 -5.74
CA HIS A 481 -18.99 -1.91 -6.75
C HIS A 481 -18.18 -3.04 -6.11
N ILE A 482 -18.24 -4.24 -6.70
CA ILE A 482 -17.52 -5.43 -6.24
C ILE A 482 -16.53 -5.84 -7.32
N VAL A 483 -15.23 -5.68 -7.05
CA VAL A 483 -14.18 -6.10 -7.97
C VAL A 483 -13.56 -7.41 -7.45
N LYS A 484 -13.72 -8.47 -8.23
CA LYS A 484 -13.24 -9.82 -7.89
C LYS A 484 -11.97 -10.12 -8.69
N THR A 485 -10.89 -10.44 -7.99
CA THR A 485 -9.64 -10.87 -8.60
C THR A 485 -9.31 -12.29 -8.15
N PRO A 486 -9.75 -13.34 -8.89
CA PRO A 486 -9.58 -14.73 -8.46
C PRO A 486 -8.13 -15.19 -8.40
N ARG A 487 -7.25 -14.56 -9.19
CA ARG A 487 -5.81 -14.82 -9.25
C ARG A 487 -5.08 -13.49 -9.21
N SER A 488 -4.82 -13.00 -7.99
CA SER A 488 -4.18 -11.71 -7.74
C SER A 488 -2.66 -11.85 -7.63
N VAL A 489 -2.06 -11.44 -6.51
CA VAL A 489 -0.66 -11.72 -6.17
C VAL A 489 -0.45 -13.22 -5.95
N TYR A 490 0.78 -13.73 -6.05
CA TYR A 490 1.00 -15.14 -5.75
C TYR A 490 0.77 -15.42 -4.24
N LYS A 491 0.13 -16.55 -3.93
CA LYS A 491 -0.09 -17.04 -2.57
C LYS A 491 1.26 -17.41 -1.97
N THR A 492 1.74 -16.61 -1.02
CA THR A 492 3.10 -16.71 -0.45
C THR A 492 3.15 -17.78 0.63
N VAL A 493 2.90 -19.03 0.24
CA VAL A 493 2.98 -20.21 1.13
C VAL A 493 4.43 -20.63 1.35
N PRO A 494 4.73 -21.41 2.41
CA PRO A 494 6.08 -21.91 2.64
C PRO A 494 6.71 -22.62 1.43
N GLY A 495 7.99 -22.35 1.21
CA GLY A 495 8.79 -22.89 0.11
C GLY A 495 8.53 -22.23 -1.24
N SER A 496 7.97 -21.02 -1.27
CA SER A 496 7.74 -20.27 -2.52
C SER A 496 9.02 -19.55 -2.99
N GLU A 497 9.91 -19.17 -2.09
CA GLU A 497 11.06 -18.31 -2.40
C GLU A 497 12.09 -18.92 -3.37
N PRO A 498 12.37 -20.25 -3.35
CA PRO A 498 13.21 -20.91 -4.35
C PRO A 498 12.58 -21.00 -5.75
N CYS A 499 11.26 -20.82 -5.85
CA CYS A 499 10.48 -20.90 -7.08
C CYS A 499 10.36 -19.56 -7.82
N ARG A 500 10.72 -18.45 -7.16
CA ARG A 500 10.66 -17.11 -7.74
C ARG A 500 11.79 -16.93 -8.77
N PRO A 501 11.48 -16.65 -10.05
CA PRO A 501 12.48 -16.58 -11.11
C PRO A 501 13.25 -15.25 -11.05
N LEU A 502 14.54 -15.26 -11.39
CA LEU A 502 15.28 -14.04 -11.71
C LEU A 502 14.72 -13.38 -12.98
N GLN A 503 14.94 -12.07 -13.17
CA GLN A 503 14.38 -11.34 -14.32
C GLN A 503 14.97 -11.80 -15.67
N LYS A 504 16.24 -12.21 -15.69
CA LYS A 504 16.86 -12.85 -16.88
C LYS A 504 16.47 -14.32 -16.92
N SER A 505 15.81 -14.73 -18.00
CA SER A 505 15.45 -16.13 -18.24
C SER A 505 16.63 -16.90 -18.86
N PRO A 506 16.59 -18.25 -18.89
CA PRO A 506 17.58 -19.05 -19.62
C PRO A 506 17.40 -18.98 -21.15
N ILE A 507 16.31 -18.39 -21.65
CA ILE A 507 16.07 -18.18 -23.07
C ILE A 507 16.66 -16.82 -23.47
N GLU A 508 17.61 -16.84 -24.40
CA GLU A 508 18.24 -15.63 -24.91
C GLU A 508 17.21 -14.65 -25.48
N GLY A 509 17.28 -13.39 -25.05
CA GLY A 509 16.35 -12.33 -25.47
C GLY A 509 14.98 -12.37 -24.81
N PHE A 510 14.72 -13.30 -23.87
CA PHE A 510 13.46 -13.36 -23.11
C PHE A 510 13.68 -13.07 -21.62
N TYR A 511 12.86 -12.17 -21.08
CA TYR A 511 12.98 -11.69 -19.70
C TYR A 511 11.61 -11.68 -19.01
N LEU A 512 11.62 -11.76 -17.68
CA LEU A 512 10.45 -11.67 -16.84
C LEU A 512 10.51 -10.42 -15.95
N ALA A 513 9.35 -9.80 -15.75
CA ALA A 513 9.12 -8.75 -14.76
C ALA A 513 7.80 -9.02 -14.03
N GLY A 514 7.63 -8.46 -12.84
CA GLY A 514 6.47 -8.66 -12.01
C GLY A 514 6.82 -8.95 -10.56
N ASP A 515 5.84 -8.67 -9.69
CA ASP A 515 5.92 -8.83 -8.24
C ASP A 515 6.38 -10.24 -7.79
N TYR A 516 6.01 -11.28 -8.55
CA TYR A 516 6.37 -12.68 -8.33
C TYR A 516 7.84 -13.01 -8.62
N THR A 517 8.53 -12.24 -9.45
CA THR A 517 9.96 -12.46 -9.76
C THR A 517 10.83 -12.24 -8.53
N LYS A 518 12.07 -12.72 -8.56
CA LYS A 518 13.01 -12.70 -7.43
C LYS A 518 13.42 -11.26 -7.12
N GLN A 519 12.90 -10.74 -6.01
CA GLN A 519 13.22 -9.43 -5.46
C GLN A 519 12.79 -9.36 -3.98
N LYS A 520 13.39 -8.42 -3.22
CA LYS A 520 13.30 -8.42 -1.74
C LYS A 520 12.01 -7.83 -1.16
N TYR A 521 11.14 -7.19 -1.93
CA TYR A 521 9.97 -6.40 -1.50
C TYR A 521 8.59 -7.07 -1.62
N LEU A 522 8.53 -8.40 -1.49
CA LEU A 522 7.26 -9.17 -1.48
C LEU A 522 6.45 -9.01 -2.76
N ALA A 523 5.27 -9.63 -2.81
CA ALA A 523 4.31 -9.39 -3.88
C ALA A 523 3.57 -8.06 -3.67
N SER A 524 4.22 -6.93 -3.99
CA SER A 524 3.73 -5.57 -3.70
C SER A 524 3.97 -4.61 -4.87
N MET A 525 3.43 -3.38 -4.78
CA MET A 525 3.75 -2.31 -5.74
C MET A 525 5.25 -2.01 -5.80
N GLU A 526 5.92 -1.98 -4.65
CA GLU A 526 7.38 -1.82 -4.57
C GLU A 526 8.12 -2.99 -5.21
N GLY A 527 7.65 -4.22 -4.98
CA GLY A 527 8.19 -5.41 -5.65
C GLY A 527 8.01 -5.38 -7.16
N ALA A 528 6.86 -4.92 -7.65
CA ALA A 528 6.58 -4.75 -9.07
C ALA A 528 7.52 -3.70 -9.70
N VAL A 529 7.64 -2.51 -9.11
CA VAL A 529 8.54 -1.45 -9.61
C VAL A 529 10.01 -1.92 -9.58
N LEU A 530 10.47 -2.53 -8.48
CA LEU A 530 11.83 -3.05 -8.40
C LEU A 530 12.08 -4.16 -9.44
N SER A 531 11.12 -5.05 -9.66
CA SER A 531 11.27 -6.09 -10.68
C SER A 531 11.45 -5.51 -12.09
N GLY A 532 10.74 -4.43 -12.41
CA GLY A 532 10.91 -3.69 -13.66
C GLY A 532 12.31 -3.09 -13.79
N LYS A 533 12.80 -2.44 -12.73
CA LYS A 533 14.18 -1.92 -12.70
C LYS A 533 15.21 -3.04 -12.87
N LEU A 534 15.06 -4.17 -12.17
CA LEU A 534 15.99 -5.30 -12.31
C LEU A 534 15.94 -5.92 -13.71
N CYS A 535 14.76 -5.96 -14.34
CA CYS A 535 14.58 -6.44 -15.71
C CYS A 535 15.28 -5.52 -16.72
N ALA A 536 15.05 -4.21 -16.63
CA ALA A 536 15.74 -3.20 -17.44
C ALA A 536 17.26 -3.30 -17.28
N GLN A 537 17.75 -3.49 -16.04
CA GLN A 537 19.18 -3.66 -15.79
C GLN A 537 19.74 -4.92 -16.46
N ALA A 538 18.99 -6.03 -16.46
CA ALA A 538 19.41 -7.25 -17.13
C ALA A 538 19.51 -7.07 -18.66
N ILE A 539 18.55 -6.36 -19.26
CA ILE A 539 18.55 -6.06 -20.70
C ILE A 539 19.75 -5.19 -21.08
N VAL A 540 20.01 -4.12 -20.32
CA VAL A 540 21.16 -3.22 -20.59
C VAL A 540 22.49 -3.98 -20.47
N LYS A 541 22.63 -4.90 -19.50
CA LYS A 541 23.84 -5.72 -19.36
C LYS A 541 24.05 -6.69 -20.53
N ASP A 542 22.97 -7.11 -21.19
CA ASP A 542 23.01 -8.03 -22.32
C ASP A 542 23.06 -7.31 -23.67
N TYR A 543 23.13 -5.97 -23.69
CA TYR A 543 23.03 -5.15 -24.90
C TYR A 543 23.95 -5.61 -26.05
N GLU A 544 25.24 -5.85 -25.77
CA GLU A 544 26.21 -6.27 -26.80
C GLU A 544 25.82 -7.61 -27.44
N SER A 545 25.35 -8.56 -26.62
CA SER A 545 24.87 -9.87 -27.10
C SER A 545 23.64 -9.70 -27.98
N LEU A 546 22.67 -8.92 -27.53
CA LEU A 546 21.40 -8.67 -28.25
C LEU A 546 21.64 -7.95 -29.59
N ALA A 547 22.48 -6.91 -29.61
CA ALA A 547 22.81 -6.16 -30.81
C ALA A 547 23.58 -7.01 -31.85
N SER A 548 24.48 -7.90 -31.41
CA SER A 548 25.22 -8.78 -32.32
C SER A 548 24.33 -9.79 -33.05
N LYS A 549 23.22 -10.21 -32.42
CA LYS A 549 22.24 -11.14 -33.00
C LYS A 549 21.45 -10.49 -34.13
N GLU A 550 21.07 -9.22 -33.98
CA GLU A 550 20.40 -8.45 -35.03
C GLU A 550 21.30 -8.35 -36.28
N GLN A 551 22.59 -8.04 -36.08
CA GLN A 551 23.57 -7.95 -37.17
C GLN A 551 23.77 -9.28 -37.90
N LYS A 552 23.84 -10.41 -37.17
CA LYS A 552 23.93 -11.74 -37.78
C LYS A 552 22.68 -12.09 -38.59
N LYS A 553 21.48 -11.82 -38.05
CA LYS A 553 20.22 -12.03 -38.79
C LYS A 553 20.14 -11.18 -40.05
N LEU A 554 20.57 -9.91 -39.99
CA LEU A 554 20.62 -9.03 -41.16
C LEU A 554 21.59 -9.58 -42.23
N ALA A 555 22.77 -10.04 -41.79
CA ALA A 555 23.78 -10.60 -42.69
C ALA A 555 23.29 -11.89 -43.36
N GLU A 556 22.67 -12.81 -42.62
CA GLU A 556 22.09 -14.04 -43.15
C GLU A 556 20.94 -13.76 -44.14
N ALA A 557 20.09 -12.76 -43.85
CA ALA A 557 19.01 -12.33 -44.74
C ALA A 557 19.51 -11.59 -46.01
N THR A 558 20.75 -11.12 -46.03
CA THR A 558 21.36 -10.48 -47.22
C THR A 558 22.06 -11.50 -48.12
N ILE A 559 22.32 -12.71 -47.60
CA ILE A 559 23.01 -13.81 -48.29
C ILE A 559 22.01 -14.82 -48.89
N ALA A 560 20.79 -14.90 -48.34
CA ALA A 560 19.66 -15.65 -48.88
C ALA A 560 18.87 -14.84 -49.91
#